data_AF-A0A9W8JNT4-F1
#
_entry.id   AF-A0A9W8JNT4-F1
#
_cell.length_a   1.000
_cell.length_b   1.000
_cell.length_c   1.000
_cell.angle_alpha   90.00
_cell.angle_beta   90.00
_cell.angle_gamma   90.00
#
_symmetry.space_group_name_H-M   'P 1'
#
loop_
_entity.id
_entity.type
_entity.pdbx_description
1 polymer ?
#
loop_
_entity_poly.entity_id
_entity_poly.type
_entity_poly.pdbx_seq_one_letter_code
_entity_poly.pdbx_strand_id
1 'polypeptide(L)'
;MTTDTFPKLRSRTFTIGGVEYRMAGMDKGAGMIHPNMGPASTQFSAPKQLHATLLGCIMTDAAVTPKSLQSALTYAVDRSFNSISVDGDMSTNDSIYVLANGAASKGAIIDEDTDKEAYKVFKKELTDFAADLAKLVVRDGEGATKFVTVTVKGAPSYRDAHSIASRISTSALVKTALYGEDANWGRILAATGSVPLQPSSTGSIPVIDPTKVNVTFVPSDGTSSLPVLVNGEPENVDEVRAKEILTLEDFEILVDLGMGGDGEAQYWTCDFSYEYVQINGDYRS
;
A
#
# COMPACT_ATOMS: atom_id res chain seq x y z
N MET A 1 14.01 2.24 -15.85
CA MET A 1 14.35 3.02 -14.66
C MET A 1 14.51 4.47 -15.08
N THR A 2 13.98 5.41 -14.30
CA THR A 2 14.07 6.87 -14.50
C THR A 2 14.88 7.49 -13.35
N THR A 3 14.22 7.84 -12.25
CA THR A 3 14.85 8.32 -11.01
C THR A 3 15.09 7.19 -10.00
N ASP A 4 14.73 5.96 -10.38
CA ASP A 4 14.97 4.77 -9.56
C ASP A 4 16.47 4.62 -9.22
N THR A 5 16.80 4.33 -7.96
CA THR A 5 18.18 4.11 -7.51
C THR A 5 18.60 2.63 -7.59
N PHE A 6 17.63 1.70 -7.65
CA PHE A 6 17.89 0.27 -7.83
C PHE A 6 16.85 -0.48 -8.70
N PRO A 7 17.25 -1.58 -9.37
CA PRO A 7 16.32 -2.45 -10.08
C PRO A 7 15.38 -3.18 -9.13
N LYS A 8 14.07 -3.08 -9.37
CA LYS A 8 13.03 -3.71 -8.56
C LYS A 8 12.56 -5.00 -9.23
N LEU A 9 13.14 -6.11 -8.79
CA LEU A 9 12.88 -7.45 -9.33
C LEU A 9 12.49 -8.41 -8.21
N ARG A 10 11.48 -9.25 -8.47
CA ARG A 10 11.08 -10.33 -7.57
C ARG A 10 10.77 -11.60 -8.35
N SER A 11 10.98 -12.73 -7.70
CA SER A 11 10.52 -14.03 -8.18
C SER A 11 10.20 -14.94 -7.01
N ARG A 12 9.20 -15.80 -7.15
CA ARG A 12 8.85 -16.80 -6.15
C ARG A 12 8.12 -17.99 -6.77
N THR A 13 8.07 -19.06 -5.99
CA THR A 13 7.29 -20.26 -6.28
C THR A 13 6.12 -20.37 -5.32
N PHE A 14 5.01 -20.94 -5.79
CA PHE A 14 3.84 -21.23 -4.98
C PHE A 14 3.18 -22.52 -5.46
N THR A 15 2.32 -23.14 -4.64
CA THR A 15 1.71 -24.43 -4.96
C THR A 15 0.19 -24.34 -4.88
N ILE A 16 -0.50 -24.87 -5.89
CA ILE A 16 -1.95 -25.02 -5.91
C ILE A 16 -2.27 -26.45 -6.34
N GLY A 17 -3.05 -27.18 -5.54
CA GLY A 17 -3.44 -28.56 -5.86
C GLY A 17 -2.25 -29.51 -6.09
N GLY A 18 -1.10 -29.28 -5.41
CA GLY A 18 0.12 -30.07 -5.60
C GLY A 18 0.92 -29.74 -6.86
N VAL A 19 0.50 -28.76 -7.65
CA VAL A 19 1.26 -28.24 -8.80
C VAL A 19 2.04 -27.00 -8.39
N GLU A 20 3.34 -27.00 -8.64
CA GLU A 20 4.21 -25.84 -8.41
C GLU A 20 4.15 -24.87 -9.60
N TYR A 21 3.85 -23.61 -9.27
CA TYR A 21 3.81 -22.48 -10.19
C TYR A 21 4.91 -21.48 -9.83
N ARG A 22 5.31 -20.66 -10.80
CA ARG A 22 6.31 -19.61 -10.69
C ARG A 22 5.68 -18.27 -10.99
N MET A 23 6.15 -17.26 -10.28
CA MET A 23 5.84 -15.86 -10.54
C MET A 23 7.13 -15.07 -10.56
N ALA A 24 7.30 -14.21 -11.55
CA ALA A 24 8.39 -13.26 -11.63
C ALA A 24 7.81 -11.89 -11.99
N GLY A 25 8.41 -10.82 -11.49
CA GLY A 25 7.91 -9.49 -11.80
C GLY A 25 8.96 -8.42 -11.58
N MET A 26 8.67 -7.30 -12.20
CA MET A 26 9.50 -6.12 -12.19
C MET A 26 8.62 -4.88 -12.17
N ASP A 27 9.08 -3.83 -11.51
CA ASP A 27 8.47 -2.52 -11.61
C ASP A 27 9.51 -1.40 -11.63
N LYS A 28 9.03 -0.18 -11.82
CA LYS A 28 9.81 1.05 -11.78
C LYS A 28 8.93 2.19 -11.28
N GLY A 29 9.51 3.15 -10.57
CA GLY A 29 8.86 4.30 -9.95
C GLY A 29 9.59 4.69 -8.67
N ALA A 30 9.68 6.00 -8.40
CA ALA A 30 10.40 6.56 -7.25
C ALA A 30 9.83 7.93 -6.81
N GLY A 31 9.51 8.82 -7.74
CA GLY A 31 8.70 10.04 -7.52
C GLY A 31 7.37 9.97 -8.28
N MET A 32 6.45 10.91 -8.04
CA MET A 32 5.07 10.96 -8.52
C MET A 32 4.31 9.64 -8.29
N ILE A 33 4.35 9.18 -7.04
CA ILE A 33 3.77 7.91 -6.61
C ILE A 33 2.60 8.20 -5.66
N HIS A 34 1.40 8.13 -6.23
CA HIS A 34 0.15 7.93 -5.50
C HIS A 34 -0.89 7.28 -6.42
N PRO A 35 -0.70 6.01 -6.81
CA PRO A 35 -1.52 5.40 -7.85
C PRO A 35 -2.97 5.22 -7.40
N ASN A 36 -3.90 5.44 -8.33
CA ASN A 36 -5.33 5.13 -8.16
C ASN A 36 -5.84 4.45 -9.43
N MET A 37 -5.24 3.30 -9.75
CA MET A 37 -5.53 2.55 -10.96
C MET A 37 -6.86 1.80 -10.84
N GLY A 38 -7.70 1.93 -11.87
CA GLY A 38 -8.90 1.11 -12.04
C GLY A 38 -8.67 -0.10 -12.95
N PRO A 39 -9.68 -0.97 -13.13
CA PRO A 39 -9.61 -2.03 -14.12
C PRO A 39 -9.43 -1.46 -15.53
N ALA A 40 -8.80 -2.24 -16.43
CA ALA A 40 -8.57 -1.81 -17.81
C ALA A 40 -9.89 -1.42 -18.50
N SER A 41 -9.96 -0.18 -18.98
CA SER A 41 -11.07 0.31 -19.82
C SER A 41 -10.82 -0.06 -21.28
N THR A 42 -11.85 -0.47 -22.00
CA THR A 42 -11.80 -0.71 -23.45
C THR A 42 -11.91 0.57 -24.29
N GLN A 43 -12.07 1.73 -23.64
CA GLN A 43 -12.14 3.03 -24.31
C GLN A 43 -10.77 3.71 -24.28
N PHE A 44 -10.04 3.60 -25.38
CA PHE A 44 -8.79 4.33 -25.58
C PHE A 44 -9.09 5.72 -26.15
N SER A 45 -8.74 6.77 -25.40
CA SER A 45 -8.63 8.13 -25.97
C SER A 45 -7.24 8.32 -26.58
N ALA A 46 -7.15 9.24 -27.55
CA ALA A 46 -6.03 9.40 -28.50
C ALA A 46 -4.61 9.43 -27.86
N PRO A 47 -3.57 9.01 -28.60
CA PRO A 47 -2.23 8.88 -28.07
C PRO A 47 -1.63 10.25 -27.76
N LYS A 48 -1.47 10.57 -26.48
CA LYS A 48 -0.51 11.58 -26.02
C LYS A 48 0.82 10.89 -25.80
N GLN A 49 1.92 11.58 -26.12
CA GLN A 49 3.23 11.20 -25.63
C GLN A 49 3.21 11.46 -24.13
N LEU A 50 3.20 10.39 -23.36
CA LEU A 50 2.99 10.43 -21.93
C LEU A 50 4.25 9.90 -21.24
N HIS A 51 4.74 10.64 -20.24
CA HIS A 51 5.88 10.23 -19.43
C HIS A 51 5.35 9.31 -18.33
N ALA A 52 5.77 8.04 -18.32
CA ALA A 52 5.29 7.07 -17.36
C ALA A 52 6.06 7.11 -16.05
N THR A 53 5.38 7.02 -14.91
CA THR A 53 6.00 7.10 -13.58
C THR A 53 6.03 5.75 -12.86
N LEU A 54 4.88 5.11 -12.61
CA LEU A 54 4.84 3.71 -12.14
C LEU A 54 4.55 2.75 -13.31
N LEU A 55 5.46 1.81 -13.58
CA LEU A 55 5.22 0.73 -14.54
C LEU A 55 5.60 -0.61 -13.92
N GLY A 56 4.71 -1.60 -13.98
CA GLY A 56 4.96 -2.94 -13.46
C GLY A 56 4.50 -4.04 -14.41
N CYS A 57 5.23 -5.14 -14.43
CA CYS A 57 4.87 -6.35 -15.16
C CYS A 57 5.14 -7.59 -14.30
N ILE A 58 4.11 -8.42 -14.15
CA ILE A 58 4.17 -9.69 -13.45
C ILE A 58 3.89 -10.80 -14.47
N MET A 59 4.67 -11.87 -14.41
CA MET A 59 4.60 -13.02 -15.30
C MET A 59 4.44 -14.29 -14.46
N THR A 60 3.57 -15.20 -14.90
CA THR A 60 3.36 -16.49 -14.25
C THR A 60 3.13 -17.61 -15.26
N ASP A 61 3.53 -18.82 -14.88
CA ASP A 61 3.28 -20.05 -15.63
C ASP A 61 1.96 -20.75 -15.22
N ALA A 62 1.17 -20.15 -14.33
CA ALA A 62 -0.17 -20.60 -13.99
C ALA A 62 -1.14 -20.43 -15.17
N ALA A 63 -2.05 -21.39 -15.34
CA ALA A 63 -3.16 -21.25 -16.29
C ALA A 63 -4.37 -20.69 -15.53
N VAL A 64 -4.70 -19.43 -15.80
CA VAL A 64 -5.83 -18.72 -15.18
C VAL A 64 -6.71 -18.19 -16.30
N THR A 65 -8.02 -18.32 -16.18
CA THR A 65 -8.92 -17.77 -17.20
C THR A 65 -8.76 -16.24 -17.29
N PRO A 66 -8.91 -15.62 -18.48
CA PRO A 66 -8.71 -14.18 -18.63
C PRO A 66 -9.57 -13.32 -17.68
N LYS A 67 -10.82 -13.72 -17.46
CA LYS A 67 -11.74 -13.07 -16.51
C LYS A 67 -11.17 -13.14 -15.09
N SER A 68 -10.83 -14.35 -14.62
CA SER A 68 -10.28 -14.57 -13.28
C SER A 68 -8.95 -13.85 -13.08
N LEU A 69 -8.09 -13.81 -14.11
CA LEU A 69 -6.82 -13.08 -14.06
C LEU A 69 -7.03 -11.58 -13.87
N GLN A 70 -7.97 -10.97 -14.62
CA GLN A 70 -8.30 -9.55 -14.48
C GLN A 70 -8.96 -9.24 -13.14
N SER A 71 -9.85 -10.11 -12.65
CA SER A 71 -10.46 -9.98 -11.32
C SER A 71 -9.40 -10.03 -10.22
N ALA A 72 -8.47 -11.00 -10.29
CA ALA A 72 -7.37 -11.13 -9.34
C ALA A 72 -6.39 -9.94 -9.41
N LEU A 73 -6.04 -9.47 -10.60
CA LEU A 73 -5.19 -8.29 -10.79
C LEU A 73 -5.82 -7.03 -10.20
N THR A 74 -7.11 -6.79 -10.47
CA THR A 74 -7.82 -5.62 -9.92
C THR A 74 -7.77 -5.64 -8.39
N TYR A 75 -8.05 -6.80 -7.78
CA TYR A 75 -8.00 -6.96 -6.33
C TYR A 75 -6.58 -6.80 -5.76
N ALA A 76 -5.58 -7.35 -6.45
CA ALA A 76 -4.18 -7.27 -6.06
C ALA A 76 -3.67 -5.83 -6.10
N VAL A 77 -3.93 -5.09 -7.19
CA VAL A 77 -3.53 -3.68 -7.36
C VAL A 77 -4.16 -2.79 -6.30
N ASP A 78 -5.45 -2.98 -6.00
CA ASP A 78 -6.17 -2.25 -4.94
C ASP A 78 -5.53 -2.40 -3.55
N ARG A 79 -4.83 -3.52 -3.30
CA ARG A 79 -4.16 -3.88 -2.02
C ARG A 79 -2.64 -3.81 -2.09
N SER A 80 -2.08 -3.28 -3.16
CA SER A 80 -0.64 -3.16 -3.36
C SER A 80 -0.28 -1.79 -3.92
N PHE A 81 -0.29 -1.63 -5.23
CA PHE A 81 0.12 -0.41 -5.92
C PHE A 81 -0.83 0.77 -5.66
N ASN A 82 -2.12 0.56 -5.43
CA ASN A 82 -3.03 1.63 -4.96
C ASN A 82 -2.96 1.84 -3.43
N SER A 83 -2.09 1.09 -2.76
CA SER A 83 -1.82 1.16 -1.32
C SER A 83 -0.39 1.68 -1.05
N ILE A 84 0.21 2.42 -1.98
CA ILE A 84 1.51 3.05 -1.79
C ILE A 84 1.47 4.55 -2.09
N SER A 85 2.28 5.33 -1.37
CA SER A 85 2.51 6.72 -1.74
C SER A 85 3.90 7.22 -1.33
N VAL A 86 4.55 7.97 -2.22
CA VAL A 86 5.76 8.73 -1.90
C VAL A 86 5.39 10.19 -1.62
N ASP A 87 4.69 10.86 -2.54
CA ASP A 87 4.46 12.31 -2.52
C ASP A 87 2.98 12.73 -2.56
N GLY A 88 2.08 11.78 -2.83
CA GLY A 88 0.65 12.05 -2.96
C GLY A 88 0.23 12.46 -4.37
N ASP A 89 1.16 12.50 -5.33
CA ASP A 89 0.89 12.90 -6.70
C ASP A 89 0.69 11.68 -7.61
N MET A 90 -0.53 11.52 -8.12
CA MET A 90 -0.88 10.44 -9.05
C MET A 90 -0.31 10.72 -10.45
N SER A 91 0.36 9.73 -11.06
CA SER A 91 0.91 9.90 -12.40
C SER A 91 -0.14 9.70 -13.49
N THR A 92 0.12 10.24 -14.69
CA THR A 92 -0.79 10.13 -15.84
C THR A 92 -0.73 8.76 -16.52
N ASN A 93 0.06 7.81 -16.00
CA ASN A 93 0.54 6.65 -16.75
C ASN A 93 0.71 5.37 -15.94
N ASP A 94 0.32 5.39 -14.67
CA ASP A 94 0.50 4.26 -13.79
C ASP A 94 -0.14 3.02 -14.40
N SER A 95 0.67 1.98 -14.63
CA SER A 95 0.25 0.79 -15.37
C SER A 95 0.88 -0.46 -14.78
N ILE A 96 0.05 -1.44 -14.44
CA ILE A 96 0.47 -2.77 -13.99
C ILE A 96 -0.12 -3.83 -14.91
N TYR A 97 0.74 -4.71 -15.41
CA TYR A 97 0.36 -5.81 -16.29
C TYR A 97 0.61 -7.16 -15.62
N VAL A 98 -0.26 -8.13 -15.89
CA VAL A 98 -0.03 -9.54 -15.54
C VAL A 98 -0.16 -10.40 -16.79
N LEU A 99 0.83 -11.28 -17.02
CA LEU A 99 0.86 -12.24 -18.12
C LEU A 99 0.88 -13.66 -17.55
N ALA A 100 -0.09 -14.49 -17.93
CA ALA A 100 -0.20 -15.87 -17.47
C ALA A 100 -0.23 -16.82 -18.68
N ASN A 101 0.75 -17.71 -18.80
CA ASN A 101 0.91 -18.54 -20.01
C ASN A 101 0.49 -20.01 -19.86
N GLY A 102 0.20 -20.47 -18.64
CA GLY A 102 -0.25 -21.83 -18.37
C GLY A 102 0.79 -22.95 -18.53
N ALA A 103 2.08 -22.65 -18.71
CA ALA A 103 3.11 -23.65 -18.97
C ALA A 103 3.26 -24.72 -17.87
N ALA A 104 2.85 -24.43 -16.63
CA ALA A 104 2.93 -25.38 -15.51
C ALA A 104 1.63 -26.13 -15.22
N SER A 105 0.51 -25.81 -15.89
CA SER A 105 -0.83 -26.17 -15.40
C SER A 105 -1.21 -27.66 -15.48
N LYS A 106 -0.45 -28.47 -16.23
CA LYS A 106 -0.73 -29.91 -16.47
C LYS A 106 -2.19 -30.18 -16.86
N GLY A 107 -2.84 -29.24 -17.56
CA GLY A 107 -4.24 -29.34 -18.01
C GLY A 107 -5.29 -28.79 -17.03
N ALA A 108 -4.91 -28.38 -15.82
CA ALA A 108 -5.78 -27.64 -14.92
C ALA A 108 -5.87 -26.17 -15.35
N ILE A 109 -7.03 -25.55 -15.15
CA ILE A 109 -7.22 -24.10 -15.39
C ILE A 109 -7.88 -23.53 -14.15
N ILE A 110 -7.27 -22.50 -13.57
CA ILE A 110 -7.77 -21.78 -12.40
C ILE A 110 -8.87 -20.81 -12.86
N ASP A 111 -10.02 -20.89 -12.23
CA ASP A 111 -11.18 -20.05 -12.53
C ASP A 111 -11.99 -19.73 -11.28
N GLU A 112 -12.45 -18.49 -11.17
CA GLU A 112 -13.18 -18.01 -9.98
C GLU A 112 -14.57 -18.63 -9.80
N ASP A 113 -15.17 -19.16 -10.86
CA ASP A 113 -16.49 -19.76 -10.83
C ASP A 113 -16.41 -21.29 -10.66
N THR A 114 -15.47 -21.96 -11.34
CA THR A 114 -15.37 -23.43 -11.37
C THR A 114 -14.34 -24.03 -10.41
N ASP A 115 -13.32 -23.28 -9.97
CA ASP A 115 -12.31 -23.72 -9.01
C ASP A 115 -11.97 -22.62 -7.99
N LYS A 116 -12.94 -22.36 -7.11
CA LYS A 116 -12.89 -21.28 -6.11
C LYS A 116 -11.71 -21.37 -5.16
N GLU A 117 -11.32 -22.58 -4.77
CA GLU A 117 -10.21 -22.76 -3.81
C GLU A 117 -8.86 -22.51 -4.48
N ALA A 118 -8.64 -23.04 -5.69
CA ALA A 118 -7.43 -22.70 -6.45
C ALA A 118 -7.36 -21.21 -6.76
N TYR A 119 -8.48 -20.59 -7.12
CA TYR A 119 -8.55 -19.16 -7.39
C TYR A 119 -8.25 -18.30 -6.16
N LYS A 120 -8.77 -18.67 -4.98
CA LYS A 120 -8.44 -17.97 -3.72
C LYS A 120 -6.95 -17.99 -3.44
N VAL A 121 -6.30 -19.14 -3.61
CA VAL A 121 -4.84 -19.26 -3.42
C VAL A 121 -4.12 -18.41 -4.46
N PHE A 122 -4.43 -18.54 -5.76
CA PHE A 122 -3.81 -17.72 -6.80
C PHE A 122 -3.97 -16.22 -6.55
N LYS A 123 -5.18 -15.76 -6.19
CA LYS A 123 -5.45 -14.36 -5.90
C LYS A 123 -4.64 -13.85 -4.72
N LYS A 124 -4.56 -14.62 -3.63
CA LYS A 124 -3.73 -14.29 -2.46
C LYS A 124 -2.27 -14.17 -2.87
N GLU A 125 -1.78 -15.18 -3.57
CA GLU A 125 -0.41 -15.22 -4.08
C GLU A 125 -0.11 -13.97 -4.93
N LEU A 126 -0.91 -13.67 -5.95
CA LEU A 126 -0.74 -12.48 -6.77
C LEU A 126 -0.78 -11.17 -5.95
N THR A 127 -1.66 -11.10 -4.95
CA THR A 127 -1.79 -9.91 -4.07
C THR A 127 -0.53 -9.69 -3.25
N ASP A 128 -0.02 -10.74 -2.60
CA ASP A 128 1.18 -10.66 -1.77
C ASP A 128 2.41 -10.30 -2.63
N PHE A 129 2.52 -10.89 -3.83
CA PHE A 129 3.61 -10.57 -4.77
C PHE A 129 3.57 -9.12 -5.24
N ALA A 130 2.38 -8.64 -5.60
CA ALA A 130 2.19 -7.26 -6.01
C ALA A 130 2.50 -6.29 -4.87
N ALA A 131 2.15 -6.64 -3.63
CA ALA A 131 2.51 -5.85 -2.45
C ALA A 131 4.03 -5.80 -2.25
N ASP A 132 4.74 -6.93 -2.39
CA ASP A 132 6.20 -6.97 -2.27
C ASP A 132 6.91 -6.09 -3.32
N LEU A 133 6.38 -6.05 -4.55
CA LEU A 133 6.84 -5.15 -5.60
C LEU A 133 6.53 -3.68 -5.26
N ALA A 134 5.27 -3.37 -4.92
CA ALA A 134 4.85 -2.03 -4.56
C ALA A 134 5.67 -1.43 -3.39
N LYS A 135 6.04 -2.24 -2.38
CA LYS A 135 6.91 -1.80 -1.29
C LYS A 135 8.30 -1.38 -1.77
N LEU A 136 8.85 -2.01 -2.81
CA LEU A 136 10.13 -1.59 -3.39
C LEU A 136 10.05 -0.20 -4.01
N VAL A 137 8.90 0.18 -4.57
CA VAL A 137 8.65 1.53 -5.10
C VAL A 137 8.76 2.56 -3.99
N VAL A 138 8.15 2.30 -2.83
CA VAL A 138 8.21 3.20 -1.67
C VAL A 138 9.62 3.28 -1.09
N ARG A 139 10.32 2.15 -1.00
CA ARG A 139 11.71 2.10 -0.52
C ARG A 139 12.68 2.87 -1.40
N ASP A 140 12.37 2.98 -2.68
CA ASP A 140 13.12 3.79 -3.64
C ASP A 140 12.55 5.19 -3.80
N GLY A 141 11.69 5.62 -2.86
CA GLY A 141 11.09 6.95 -2.87
C GLY A 141 12.16 8.04 -2.93
N GLU A 142 11.95 9.06 -3.74
CA GLU A 142 12.93 10.13 -3.91
C GLU A 142 13.26 10.81 -2.57
N GLY A 143 14.51 10.68 -2.12
CA GLY A 143 14.96 11.22 -0.84
C GLY A 143 14.37 10.53 0.40
N ALA A 144 13.70 9.38 0.26
CA ALA A 144 13.17 8.62 1.39
C ALA A 144 14.30 8.11 2.30
N THR A 145 14.10 8.20 3.61
CA THR A 145 15.00 7.64 4.63
C THR A 145 14.32 6.60 5.51
N LYS A 146 12.99 6.50 5.44
CA LYS A 146 12.19 5.55 6.20
C LYS A 146 11.15 4.89 5.31
N PHE A 147 10.81 3.64 5.63
CA PHE A 147 9.69 2.90 5.09
C PHE A 147 8.68 2.64 6.21
N VAL A 148 7.48 3.19 6.06
CA VAL A 148 6.45 3.15 7.09
C VAL A 148 5.21 2.43 6.56
N THR A 149 4.77 1.42 7.30
CA THR A 149 3.46 0.79 7.09
C THR A 149 2.43 1.53 7.94
N VAL A 150 1.35 2.00 7.32
CA VAL A 150 0.20 2.55 8.03
C VAL A 150 -0.93 1.52 7.95
N THR A 151 -1.29 0.95 9.10
CA THR A 151 -2.41 0.02 9.21
C THR A 151 -3.57 0.74 9.90
N VAL A 152 -4.74 0.70 9.28
CA VAL A 152 -5.99 1.18 9.89
C VAL A 152 -6.93 0.00 10.03
N LYS A 153 -7.45 -0.22 11.24
CA LYS A 153 -8.41 -1.29 11.54
C LYS A 153 -9.61 -0.79 12.33
N GLY A 154 -10.63 -1.64 12.44
CA GLY A 154 -11.86 -1.33 13.16
C GLY A 154 -12.77 -0.36 12.41
N ALA A 155 -12.53 -0.12 11.11
CA ALA A 155 -13.34 0.75 10.27
C ALA A 155 -14.62 0.05 9.79
N PRO A 156 -15.67 0.79 9.37
CA PRO A 156 -16.91 0.19 8.86
C PRO A 156 -16.71 -0.63 7.58
N SER A 157 -15.67 -0.32 6.79
CA SER A 157 -15.36 -1.03 5.55
C SER A 157 -13.86 -0.96 5.21
N TYR A 158 -13.40 -1.85 4.35
CA TYR A 158 -12.06 -1.77 3.74
C TYR A 158 -11.81 -0.39 3.12
N ARG A 159 -12.80 0.18 2.41
CA ARG A 159 -12.65 1.46 1.71
C ARG A 159 -12.46 2.62 2.68
N ASP A 160 -13.14 2.60 3.82
CA ASP A 160 -12.96 3.59 4.88
C ASP A 160 -11.56 3.48 5.49
N ALA A 161 -11.14 2.26 5.86
CA ALA A 161 -9.80 2.01 6.39
C ALA A 161 -8.71 2.45 5.40
N HIS A 162 -8.87 2.09 4.12
CA HIS A 162 -7.93 2.43 3.05
C HIS A 162 -7.83 3.93 2.83
N SER A 163 -8.96 4.65 2.82
CA SER A 163 -8.99 6.11 2.67
C SER A 163 -8.30 6.83 3.83
N ILE A 164 -8.50 6.35 5.07
CA ILE A 164 -7.82 6.87 6.26
C ILE A 164 -6.31 6.59 6.18
N ALA A 165 -5.92 5.35 5.87
CA ALA A 165 -4.52 4.96 5.77
C ALA A 165 -3.79 5.76 4.68
N SER A 166 -4.44 5.98 3.53
CA SER A 166 -3.99 6.85 2.45
C SER A 166 -3.82 8.30 2.91
N ARG A 167 -4.80 8.85 3.64
CA ARG A 167 -4.76 10.23 4.13
C ARG A 167 -3.63 10.47 5.14
N ILE A 168 -3.38 9.51 6.03
CA ILE A 168 -2.23 9.55 6.95
C ILE A 168 -0.93 9.51 6.14
N SER A 169 -0.85 8.59 5.17
CA SER A 169 0.32 8.37 4.33
C SER A 169 0.69 9.56 3.43
N THR A 170 -0.29 10.38 3.05
CA THR A 170 -0.09 11.58 2.21
C THR A 170 0.02 12.88 3.03
N SER A 171 -0.09 12.80 4.35
CA SER A 171 -0.02 13.99 5.20
C SER A 171 1.41 14.51 5.31
N ALA A 172 1.71 15.66 4.69
CA ALA A 172 3.03 16.29 4.82
C ALA A 172 3.46 16.51 6.28
N LEU A 173 2.53 16.83 7.18
CA LEU A 173 2.81 16.95 8.60
C LEU A 173 3.21 15.60 9.23
N VAL A 174 2.53 14.51 8.88
CA VAL A 174 2.93 13.17 9.36
C VAL A 174 4.30 12.84 8.80
N LYS A 175 4.48 12.91 7.48
CA LYS A 175 5.74 12.54 6.81
C LYS A 175 6.96 13.34 7.28
N THR A 176 6.79 14.63 7.58
CA THR A 176 7.88 15.45 8.16
C THR A 176 8.15 15.12 9.63
N ALA A 177 7.14 14.69 10.41
CA ALA A 177 7.35 14.17 11.75
C ALA A 177 8.12 12.84 11.71
N LEU A 178 7.82 11.96 10.74
CA LEU A 178 8.58 10.73 10.52
C LEU A 178 10.05 11.04 10.21
N TYR A 179 10.34 11.99 9.32
CA TYR A 179 11.71 12.41 9.01
C TYR A 179 12.42 13.00 10.25
N GLY A 180 11.71 13.85 11.00
CA GLY A 180 12.22 14.44 12.24
C GLY A 180 12.33 13.47 13.42
N GLU A 181 11.89 12.22 13.25
CA GLU A 181 11.81 11.21 14.30
C GLU A 181 11.02 11.73 15.52
N ASP A 182 9.93 12.44 15.25
CA ASP A 182 8.98 13.01 16.22
C ASP A 182 7.75 12.10 16.34
N ALA A 183 7.46 11.66 17.56
CA ALA A 183 6.39 10.73 17.92
C ALA A 183 4.99 11.39 17.91
N ASN A 184 4.67 12.10 16.83
CA ASN A 184 3.57 13.04 16.79
C ASN A 184 2.22 12.38 16.45
N TRP A 185 1.65 11.67 17.42
CA TRP A 185 0.33 11.05 17.32
C TRP A 185 -0.79 12.07 17.03
N GLY A 186 -0.64 13.33 17.46
CA GLY A 186 -1.61 14.39 17.17
C GLY A 186 -1.77 14.66 15.68
N ARG A 187 -0.67 14.64 14.91
CA ARG A 187 -0.72 14.77 13.43
C ARG A 187 -1.39 13.57 12.77
N ILE A 188 -1.21 12.37 13.33
CA ILE A 188 -1.85 11.12 12.87
C ILE A 188 -3.36 11.19 13.12
N LEU A 189 -3.79 11.63 14.30
CA LEU A 189 -5.21 11.84 14.62
C LEU A 189 -5.86 12.90 13.74
N ALA A 190 -5.18 14.03 13.51
CA ALA A 190 -5.69 15.09 12.65
C ALA A 190 -5.92 14.58 11.21
N ALA A 191 -4.99 13.78 10.67
CA ALA A 191 -5.17 13.14 9.37
C ALA A 191 -6.34 12.13 9.40
N THR A 192 -6.41 11.28 10.43
CA THR A 192 -7.47 10.28 10.61
C THR A 192 -8.86 10.90 10.63
N GLY A 193 -9.08 11.91 11.48
CA GLY A 193 -10.36 12.61 11.63
C GLY A 193 -10.75 13.49 10.44
N SER A 194 -9.85 13.72 9.48
CA SER A 194 -10.14 14.54 8.29
C SER A 194 -10.84 13.78 7.17
N VAL A 195 -10.91 12.44 7.25
CA VAL A 195 -11.51 11.61 6.19
C VAL A 195 -13.00 11.40 6.46
N PRO A 196 -13.89 11.81 5.53
CA PRO A 196 -15.30 11.48 5.63
C PRO A 196 -15.52 9.99 5.36
N LEU A 197 -16.22 9.31 6.27
CA LEU A 197 -16.58 7.91 6.09
C LEU A 197 -17.72 7.75 5.08
N GLN A 198 -17.78 6.59 4.44
CA GLN A 198 -18.84 6.27 3.49
C GLN A 198 -20.19 6.02 4.19
N PRO A 199 -21.33 6.34 3.53
CA PRO A 199 -22.64 6.00 4.06
C PRO A 199 -22.78 4.49 4.29
N SER A 200 -23.36 4.13 5.43
CA SER A 200 -23.73 2.75 5.72
C SER A 200 -24.90 2.28 4.83
N SER A 201 -25.22 0.98 4.90
CA SER A 201 -26.37 0.40 4.18
C SER A 201 -27.72 1.04 4.54
N THR A 202 -27.80 1.75 5.68
CA THR A 202 -29.00 2.47 6.13
C THR A 202 -28.99 3.95 5.73
N GLY A 203 -27.95 4.41 5.03
CA GLY A 203 -27.79 5.79 4.57
C GLY A 203 -27.23 6.76 5.62
N SER A 204 -26.98 6.31 6.85
CA SER A 204 -26.28 7.12 7.86
C SER A 204 -24.77 7.13 7.61
N ILE A 205 -24.15 8.29 7.77
CA ILE A 205 -22.68 8.41 7.72
C ILE A 205 -22.16 8.13 9.14
N PRO A 206 -21.34 7.08 9.33
CA PRO A 206 -20.74 6.81 10.62
C PRO A 206 -19.74 7.92 10.97
N VAL A 207 -19.60 8.21 12.26
CA VAL A 207 -18.70 9.25 12.77
C VAL A 207 -17.62 8.58 13.60
N ILE A 208 -16.36 8.97 13.39
CA ILE A 208 -15.25 8.52 14.21
C ILE A 208 -15.41 9.14 15.60
N ASP A 209 -15.54 8.30 16.63
CA ASP A 209 -15.52 8.72 18.02
C ASP A 209 -14.07 8.83 18.49
N PRO A 210 -13.52 10.05 18.69
CA PRO A 210 -12.12 10.22 19.03
C PRO A 210 -11.75 9.53 20.36
N THR A 211 -12.72 9.33 21.27
CA THR A 211 -12.51 8.68 22.57
C THR A 211 -12.34 7.16 22.48
N LYS A 212 -12.37 6.59 21.28
CA LYS A 212 -12.17 5.16 21.03
C LYS A 212 -10.97 4.86 20.16
N VAL A 213 -10.34 5.90 19.61
CA VAL A 213 -9.21 5.73 18.71
C VAL A 213 -7.96 5.37 19.50
N ASN A 214 -7.20 4.40 18.99
CA ASN A 214 -5.90 4.00 19.52
C ASN A 214 -4.84 4.20 18.44
N VAL A 215 -3.65 4.66 18.84
CA VAL A 215 -2.49 4.78 17.96
C VAL A 215 -1.32 4.07 18.62
N THR A 216 -0.65 3.20 17.88
CA THR A 216 0.49 2.40 18.34
C THR A 216 1.60 2.44 17.31
N PHE A 217 2.83 2.66 17.76
CA PHE A 217 4.02 2.43 16.93
C PHE A 217 4.52 1.01 17.14
N VAL A 218 4.67 0.27 16.05
CA VAL A 218 5.10 -1.13 16.05
C VAL A 218 6.46 -1.21 15.37
N PRO A 219 7.54 -1.57 16.08
CA PRO A 219 8.87 -1.64 15.50
C PRO A 219 9.02 -2.86 14.58
N SER A 220 9.87 -2.74 13.56
CA SER A 220 10.18 -3.83 12.62
C SER A 220 11.16 -4.87 13.16
N ASP A 221 11.95 -4.52 14.18
CA ASP A 221 13.01 -5.37 14.76
C ASP A 221 12.49 -6.44 15.74
N GLY A 222 11.17 -6.52 15.93
CA GLY A 222 10.51 -7.49 16.82
C GLY A 222 10.50 -7.10 18.29
N THR A 223 10.97 -5.90 18.65
CA THR A 223 10.87 -5.37 20.02
C THR A 223 9.44 -4.92 20.36
N SER A 224 9.17 -4.53 21.61
CA SER A 224 7.80 -4.24 22.06
C SER A 224 7.20 -3.02 21.39
N SER A 225 5.94 -3.11 20.95
CA SER A 225 5.18 -1.97 20.45
C SER A 225 4.97 -0.90 21.53
N LEU A 226 4.77 0.33 21.09
CA LEU A 226 4.55 1.49 21.94
C LEU A 226 3.16 2.10 21.63
N PRO A 227 2.15 1.84 22.47
CA PRO A 227 0.92 2.60 22.45
C PRO A 227 1.21 4.05 22.82
N VAL A 228 0.81 4.98 21.96
CA VAL A 228 1.00 6.43 22.18
C VAL A 228 -0.33 7.15 22.45
N LEU A 229 -1.44 6.51 22.08
CA LEU A 229 -2.79 6.96 22.35
C LEU A 229 -3.67 5.74 22.59
N VAL A 230 -4.41 5.72 23.70
CA VAL A 230 -5.34 4.64 24.04
C VAL A 230 -6.69 5.24 24.40
N ASN A 231 -7.76 4.79 23.72
CA ASN A 231 -9.12 5.31 23.90
C ASN A 231 -9.18 6.86 23.84
N GLY A 232 -8.50 7.46 22.86
CA GLY A 232 -8.47 8.91 22.66
C GLY A 232 -7.65 9.69 23.68
N GLU A 233 -7.07 9.04 24.69
CA GLU A 233 -6.24 9.68 25.70
C GLU A 233 -4.75 9.43 25.39
N PRO A 234 -3.88 10.45 25.51
CA PRO A 234 -2.45 10.27 25.34
C PRO A 234 -1.89 9.42 26.48
N GLU A 235 -1.10 8.42 26.13
CA GLU A 235 -0.35 7.66 27.12
C GLU A 235 0.81 8.51 27.67
N ASN A 236 1.33 8.13 28.85
CA ASN A 236 2.60 8.68 29.32
C ASN A 236 3.73 8.07 28.49
N VAL A 237 3.95 8.63 27.30
CA VAL A 237 4.85 8.09 26.26
C VAL A 237 6.27 8.02 26.80
N ASP A 238 6.86 6.82 26.73
CA ASP A 238 8.31 6.66 26.89
C ASP A 238 9.01 7.26 25.68
N GLU A 239 9.47 8.50 25.82
CA GLU A 239 10.16 9.26 24.77
C GLU A 239 11.44 8.58 24.28
N VAL A 240 12.15 7.87 25.17
CA VAL A 240 13.36 7.11 24.79
C VAL A 240 12.94 5.99 23.87
N ARG A 241 11.91 5.23 24.26
CA ARG A 241 11.37 4.15 23.44
C ARG A 241 10.80 4.64 22.12
N ALA A 242 10.09 5.76 22.13
CA ALA A 242 9.54 6.35 20.92
C ALA A 242 10.67 6.71 19.93
N LYS A 243 11.74 7.32 20.43
CA LYS A 243 12.93 7.64 19.65
C LYS A 243 13.60 6.39 19.07
N GLU A 244 13.79 5.33 19.87
CA GLU A 244 14.35 4.06 19.39
C GLU A 244 13.58 3.50 18.19
N ILE A 245 12.24 3.45 18.29
CA ILE A 245 11.39 2.96 17.20
C ILE A 245 11.49 3.87 15.99
N LEU A 246 11.43 5.19 16.18
CA LEU A 246 11.44 6.16 15.08
C LEU A 246 12.78 6.27 14.38
N THR A 247 13.89 5.89 15.02
CA THR A 247 15.22 5.80 14.38
C THR A 247 15.34 4.59 13.44
N LEU A 248 14.46 3.58 13.56
CA LEU A 248 14.42 2.50 12.58
C LEU A 248 14.08 3.03 11.19
N GLU A 249 14.67 2.41 10.16
CA GLU A 249 14.26 2.63 8.77
C GLU A 249 12.82 2.14 8.58
N ASP A 250 12.49 0.99 9.19
CA ASP A 250 11.23 0.30 9.03
C ASP A 250 10.42 0.32 10.33
N PHE A 251 9.16 0.73 10.27
CA PHE A 251 8.21 0.52 11.36
C PHE A 251 6.76 0.65 10.87
N GLU A 252 5.81 0.36 11.75
CA GLU A 252 4.38 0.47 11.49
C GLU A 252 3.71 1.49 12.43
N ILE A 253 2.78 2.24 11.87
CA ILE A 253 1.80 3.05 12.58
C ILE A 253 0.48 2.30 12.50
N LEU A 254 0.04 1.75 13.64
CA LEU A 254 -1.24 1.07 13.77
C LEU A 254 -2.26 2.03 14.36
N VAL A 255 -3.35 2.26 13.62
CA VAL A 255 -4.52 3.03 14.06
C VAL A 255 -5.72 2.09 14.19
N ASP A 256 -6.26 1.96 15.40
CA ASP A 256 -7.53 1.27 15.65
C ASP A 256 -8.61 2.31 15.90
N LEU A 257 -9.65 2.35 15.06
CA LEU A 257 -10.72 3.32 15.19
C LEU A 257 -11.69 3.02 16.33
N GLY A 258 -11.66 1.80 16.90
CA GLY A 258 -12.55 1.40 17.99
C GLY A 258 -14.04 1.39 17.62
N MET A 259 -14.38 1.34 16.33
CA MET A 259 -15.76 1.34 15.84
C MET A 259 -16.33 -0.09 15.73
N GLY A 260 -15.50 -1.12 15.88
CA GLY A 260 -15.91 -2.53 15.85
C GLY A 260 -16.29 -3.08 14.48
N GLY A 261 -15.99 -2.36 13.40
CA GLY A 261 -16.15 -2.88 12.04
C GLY A 261 -15.00 -3.82 11.63
N ASP A 262 -15.22 -4.59 10.57
CA ASP A 262 -14.26 -5.53 10.00
C ASP A 262 -13.34 -4.89 8.93
N GLY A 263 -13.49 -3.59 8.69
CA GLY A 263 -12.66 -2.83 7.78
C GLY A 263 -11.24 -2.69 8.29
N GLU A 264 -10.30 -3.23 7.52
CA GLU A 264 -8.87 -3.14 7.74
C GLU A 264 -8.16 -2.88 6.41
N ALA A 265 -7.16 -1.99 6.41
CA ALA A 265 -6.32 -1.74 5.25
C ALA A 265 -4.90 -1.36 5.67
N GLN A 266 -3.94 -1.75 4.83
CA GLN A 266 -2.55 -1.31 4.92
C GLN A 266 -2.25 -0.36 3.78
N TYR A 267 -1.38 0.61 4.07
CA TYR A 267 -0.82 1.55 3.13
C TYR A 267 0.67 1.71 3.43
N TRP A 268 1.53 1.80 2.41
CA TRP A 268 2.97 1.97 2.61
C TRP A 268 3.41 3.34 2.10
N THR A 269 4.21 4.01 2.91
CA THR A 269 4.76 5.32 2.57
C THR A 269 6.17 5.49 3.12
N CYS A 270 6.77 6.63 2.81
CA CYS A 270 8.02 7.08 3.36
C CYS A 270 7.84 8.39 4.14
N ASP A 271 8.94 8.89 4.70
CA ASP A 271 9.05 10.23 5.25
C ASP A 271 9.12 11.33 4.17
N PHE A 272 9.25 12.59 4.58
CA PHE A 272 9.43 13.75 3.68
C PHE A 272 10.69 14.53 4.11
N SER A 273 11.78 14.30 3.37
CA SER A 273 13.12 14.82 3.67
C SER A 273 13.48 16.09 2.89
N TYR A 274 14.60 16.71 3.24
CA TYR A 274 15.20 17.80 2.46
C TYR A 274 15.64 17.34 1.06
N GLU A 275 16.13 16.11 0.93
CA GLU A 275 16.61 15.55 -0.34
C GLU A 275 15.50 15.49 -1.39
N TYR A 276 14.26 15.15 -0.98
CA TYR A 276 13.11 15.20 -1.89
C TYR A 276 12.93 16.59 -2.51
N VAL A 277 13.04 17.65 -1.70
CA VAL A 277 12.91 19.05 -2.15
C VAL A 277 14.04 19.42 -3.09
N GLN A 278 15.26 18.97 -2.82
CA GLN A 278 16.41 19.22 -3.67
C GLN A 278 16.25 18.52 -5.04
N ILE A 279 15.94 17.22 -5.05
CA ILE A 279 15.73 16.44 -6.28
C ILE A 279 14.66 17.09 -7.16
N ASN A 280 13.51 17.45 -6.59
CA ASN A 280 12.37 17.96 -7.35
C ASN A 280 12.41 19.47 -7.62
N GLY A 281 13.18 20.23 -6.83
CA GLY A 281 13.41 21.66 -7.03
C GLY A 281 14.43 21.96 -8.14
N ASP A 282 15.45 21.12 -8.27
CA ASP A 282 16.57 21.32 -9.19
C ASP A 282 16.50 20.46 -10.46
N TYR A 283 15.41 19.72 -10.69
CA TYR A 283 15.29 18.72 -11.77
C TYR A 283 15.45 19.29 -13.20
N ARG A 284 15.39 20.62 -13.37
CA ARG A 284 15.52 21.30 -14.68
C ARG A 284 16.67 22.32 -14.74
N SER A 285 17.52 22.34 -13.71
CA SER A 285 18.68 23.23 -13.56
C SER A 285 19.90 22.72 -14.31
#